data_AF-A0AAW1K059-F1
#
_entry.id   AF-A0AAW1K059-F1
#
_cell.length_a   1.000
_cell.length_b   1.000
_cell.length_c   1.000
_cell.angle_alpha   90.00
_cell.angle_beta   90.00
_cell.angle_gamma   90.00
#
_symmetry.space_group_name_H-M   'P 1'
#
loop_
_entity.id
_entity.type
_entity.pdbx_description
1 polymer ?
#
loop_
_entity_poly.entity_id
_entity_poly.type
_entity_poly.pdbx_seq_one_letter_code
_entity_poly.pdbx_strand_id
1 'polypeptide(L)'
;MKLLFTVIEIEEGQEMIEKLKRINVKDAAYWVARAWAGVRASTIVNSWKKLLGDDEGMETESTDEIEETILPLMQRIPGCDDASLQD
;
A
#
# COMPACT_ATOMS: atom_id res chain seq x y z
N MET A 1 -4.40 -12.96 -6.30
CA MET A 1 -5.69 -12.57 -5.68
C MET A 1 -6.12 -13.65 -4.68
N LYS A 2 -5.72 -13.52 -3.40
CA LYS A 2 -6.08 -14.51 -2.37
C LYS A 2 -7.42 -14.18 -1.68
N LEU A 3 -7.81 -12.91 -1.65
CA LEU A 3 -9.02 -12.43 -0.96
C LEU A 3 -10.31 -12.94 -1.61
N LEU A 4 -10.41 -12.87 -2.94
CA LEU A 4 -11.53 -13.41 -3.71
C LEU A 4 -11.69 -14.92 -3.46
N PHE A 5 -10.58 -15.65 -3.40
CA PHE A 5 -10.58 -17.08 -3.08
C PHE A 5 -11.07 -17.35 -1.66
N THR A 6 -10.61 -16.55 -0.67
CA THR A 6 -11.08 -16.67 0.72
C THR A 6 -12.58 -16.38 0.84
N VAL A 7 -13.13 -15.47 0.04
CA VAL A 7 -14.58 -15.17 0.02
C VAL A 7 -15.38 -16.31 -0.63
N ILE A 8 -14.81 -16.98 -1.64
CA ILE A 8 -15.45 -18.09 -2.37
C ILE A 8 -15.40 -19.40 -1.55
N GLU A 9 -14.34 -19.63 -0.76
CA GLU A 9 -14.18 -20.81 0.11
C GLU A 9 -15.05 -20.81 1.37
N ILE A 10 -15.77 -19.72 1.66
CA ILE A 10 -16.74 -19.68 2.76
C ILE A 10 -17.87 -20.64 2.40
N GLU A 11 -17.84 -21.88 2.91
CA GLU A 11 -18.88 -22.92 2.97
C GLU A 11 -19.78 -23.15 1.73
N GLU A 12 -19.60 -24.29 1.05
CA GLU A 12 -20.52 -24.81 0.02
C GLU A 12 -21.95 -24.95 0.57
N GLY A 13 -22.88 -24.10 0.13
CA GLY A 13 -24.30 -24.21 0.48
C GLY A 13 -25.09 -22.91 0.62
N GLN A 14 -24.44 -21.77 0.90
CA GLN A 14 -25.09 -20.45 0.89
C GLN A 14 -24.81 -19.66 -0.39
N GLU A 15 -25.82 -18.94 -0.89
CA GLU A 15 -25.70 -17.99 -2.00
C GLU A 15 -24.59 -16.96 -1.70
N MET A 16 -23.69 -16.74 -2.66
CA MET A 16 -22.51 -15.87 -2.52
C MET A 16 -22.86 -14.45 -2.04
N ILE A 17 -24.04 -13.95 -2.42
CA ILE A 17 -24.55 -12.64 -2.02
C ILE A 17 -24.77 -12.57 -0.50
N GLU A 18 -25.33 -13.61 0.11
CA GLU A 18 -25.59 -13.64 1.55
C GLU A 18 -24.30 -13.74 2.38
N LYS A 19 -23.24 -14.30 1.81
CA LYS A 19 -21.91 -14.32 2.43
C LYS A 19 -21.25 -12.95 2.39
N LEU A 20 -21.31 -12.28 1.23
CA LEU A 20 -20.77 -10.94 1.06
C LEU A 20 -21.41 -9.94 2.03
N LYS A 21 -22.73 -10.04 2.26
CA LYS A 21 -23.46 -9.19 3.22
C LYS A 21 -23.01 -9.36 4.68
N ARG A 22 -22.39 -10.49 5.03
CA ARG A 22 -21.92 -10.76 6.40
C ARG A 22 -20.51 -10.24 6.66
N ILE A 23 -19.77 -9.88 5.60
CA ILE A 23 -18.43 -9.30 5.72
C ILE A 23 -18.56 -7.95 6.42
N ASN A 24 -17.84 -7.80 7.53
CA ASN A 24 -17.78 -6.54 8.26
C ASN A 24 -16.41 -5.87 8.09
N VAL A 25 -16.29 -4.66 8.66
CA VAL A 25 -15.06 -3.87 8.60
C VAL A 25 -13.87 -4.59 9.25
N LYS A 26 -14.10 -5.37 10.32
CA LYS A 26 -13.04 -6.14 10.99
C LYS A 26 -12.49 -7.21 10.05
N ASP A 27 -13.34 -7.94 9.33
CA ASP A 27 -12.91 -8.94 8.36
C ASP A 27 -12.05 -8.31 7.25
N ALA A 28 -12.50 -7.17 6.71
CA ALA A 28 -11.76 -6.42 5.70
C ALA A 28 -10.39 -5.94 6.24
N ALA A 29 -10.33 -5.45 7.49
CA ALA A 29 -9.08 -5.03 8.11
C ALA A 29 -8.09 -6.19 8.27
N TYR A 30 -8.55 -7.35 8.75
CA TYR A 30 -7.70 -8.55 8.85
C TYR A 30 -7.20 -9.01 7.49
N TRP A 31 -8.04 -8.93 6.46
CA TRP A 31 -7.65 -9.28 5.10
C TRP A 31 -6.58 -8.37 4.54
N VAL A 32 -6.72 -7.05 4.74
CA VAL A 32 -5.70 -6.08 4.35
C VAL A 32 -4.40 -6.34 5.10
N ALA A 33 -4.44 -6.53 6.42
CA ALA A 33 -3.26 -6.80 7.22
C ALA A 33 -2.53 -8.09 6.76
N ARG A 34 -3.29 -9.15 6.51
CA ARG A 34 -2.74 -10.42 6.00
C ARG A 34 -2.19 -10.30 4.59
N ALA A 35 -2.84 -9.51 3.72
CA ALA A 35 -2.35 -9.25 2.37
C ALA A 35 -1.04 -8.44 2.42
N TRP A 36 -0.98 -7.44 3.30
CA TRP A 36 0.20 -6.61 3.53
C TRP A 36 1.43 -7.44 3.92
N ALA A 37 1.26 -8.43 4.79
CA ALA A 37 2.34 -9.34 5.17
C ALA A 37 2.94 -10.14 3.99
N GLY A 38 2.21 -10.29 2.89
CA GLY A 38 2.68 -10.95 1.67
C GLY A 38 3.32 -10.02 0.63
N VAL A 39 3.31 -8.71 0.86
CA VAL A 39 3.90 -7.73 -0.06
C VAL A 39 5.43 -7.80 0.05
N ARG A 40 6.12 -7.93 -1.08
CA ARG A 40 7.59 -7.94 -1.11
C ARG A 40 8.11 -6.52 -0.97
N ALA A 41 9.27 -6.37 -0.33
CA ALA A 41 9.98 -5.08 -0.24
C ALA A 41 10.19 -4.44 -1.62
N SER A 42 10.57 -5.23 -2.63
CA SER A 42 10.75 -4.73 -4.01
C SER A 42 9.47 -4.16 -4.62
N THR A 43 8.29 -4.67 -4.25
CA THR A 43 7.01 -4.11 -4.69
C THR A 43 6.83 -2.70 -4.12
N ILE A 44 7.14 -2.51 -2.84
CA ILE A 44 7.04 -1.19 -2.18
C ILE A 44 8.01 -0.19 -2.83
N VAL A 45 9.28 -0.59 -3.03
CA VAL A 45 10.29 0.24 -3.68
C VAL A 45 9.84 0.65 -5.09
N ASN A 46 9.38 -0.30 -5.91
CA ASN A 46 8.91 -0.01 -7.27
C ASN A 46 7.69 0.91 -7.28
N SER A 47 6.79 0.80 -6.30
CA SER A 47 5.65 1.71 -6.16
C SER A 47 6.10 3.13 -5.86
N TRP A 48 7.07 3.32 -4.96
CA TRP A 48 7.62 4.65 -4.66
C TRP A 48 8.37 5.26 -5.84
N LYS A 49 9.19 4.46 -6.55
CA LYS A 49 9.85 4.89 -7.80
C LYS A 49 8.86 5.38 -8.84
N LYS A 50 7.77 4.63 -9.05
CA LYS A 50 6.72 5.04 -9.98
C LYS A 50 6.02 6.34 -9.55
N LEU A 51 5.84 6.54 -8.24
CA LEU A 51 5.13 7.71 -7.70
C LEU A 51 5.98 8.97 -7.77
N LEU A 52 7.26 8.88 -7.42
CA LEU A 52 8.18 10.01 -7.31
C LEU A 52 8.98 10.27 -8.60
N GLY A 53 8.89 9.36 -9.57
CA GLY A 53 9.76 9.30 -10.76
C GLY A 53 11.04 8.52 -10.48
N ASP A 54 11.56 7.81 -11.49
CA ASP A 54 12.93 7.30 -11.43
C ASP A 54 13.87 8.50 -11.52
N ASP A 55 14.52 8.82 -10.40
CA ASP A 55 15.76 9.57 -10.47
C ASP A 55 16.82 8.54 -10.87
N GLU A 56 17.24 8.54 -12.15
CA GLU A 56 18.30 7.65 -12.66
C GLU A 56 19.65 7.84 -11.91
N GLY A 57 19.73 8.81 -11.00
CA GLY A 57 20.87 9.08 -10.11
C GLY A 57 20.74 8.61 -8.66
N MET A 58 19.63 8.00 -8.24
CA MET A 58 19.53 7.42 -6.89
C MET A 58 20.20 6.04 -6.87
N GLU A 59 21.51 6.05 -7.13
CA GLU A 59 22.38 4.93 -6.82
C GLU A 59 22.16 4.61 -5.34
N THR A 60 21.95 3.32 -5.06
CA THR A 60 21.91 2.76 -3.72
C THR A 60 23.32 2.79 -3.11
N GLU A 61 23.91 3.97 -3.00
CA GLU A 61 24.92 4.20 -2.00
C GLU A 61 24.15 4.56 -0.74
N SER A 62 24.26 3.69 0.25
CA SER A 62 23.92 4.00 1.63
C SER A 62 24.82 5.14 2.09
N THR A 63 24.47 6.37 1.74
CA THR A 63 25.02 7.57 2.35
C THR A 63 24.00 8.02 3.38
N ASP A 64 24.39 7.96 4.64
CA ASP A 64 23.70 8.52 5.80
C ASP A 64 23.57 10.06 5.73
N GLU A 65 23.49 10.67 4.53
CA GLU A 65 23.72 12.10 4.33
C GLU A 65 22.69 12.84 3.44
N ILE A 66 21.56 12.23 3.08
CA ILE A 66 20.45 12.99 2.50
C ILE A 66 19.29 12.95 3.48
N GLU A 67 19.38 13.80 4.51
CA GLU A 67 18.22 14.25 5.28
C GLU A 67 17.39 15.17 4.37
N GLU A 68 16.88 14.63 3.26
CA GLU A 68 15.81 15.26 2.51
C GLU A 68 14.62 15.32 3.47
N THR A 69 14.32 16.53 3.95
CA THR A 69 13.12 16.79 4.74
C THR A 69 11.93 16.14 4.04
N ILE A 70 11.10 15.39 4.77
CA ILE A 70 9.95 14.65 4.21
C ILE A 70 9.03 15.55 3.36
N LEU A 71 9.00 16.85 3.68
CA LEU A 71 8.16 17.84 3.02
C LEU A 71 8.38 17.95 1.49
N PRO A 72 9.60 18.19 0.97
CA PRO A 72 9.86 18.15 -0.47
C PRO A 72 9.45 16.84 -1.16
N LEU A 73 9.61 15.68 -0.50
CA LEU A 73 9.16 14.40 -1.04
C LEU A 73 7.62 14.33 -1.12
N MET A 74 6.91 14.85 -0.12
CA MET A 74 5.45 14.91 -0.12
C MET A 74 4.92 15.80 -1.23
N GLN A 75 5.52 16.97 -1.46
CA GLN A 75 5.09 17.92 -2.50
C GLN A 75 5.28 17.38 -3.93
N ARG A 76 6.18 16.40 -4.13
CA ARG A 76 6.33 15.71 -5.43
C ARG A 76 5.18 14.76 -5.75
N ILE A 77 4.38 14.37 -4.76
CA ILE A 77 3.25 13.45 -4.96
C ILE A 77 2.09 14.24 -5.58
N PRO A 78 1.54 13.80 -6.74
CA PRO A 78 0.43 14.49 -7.36
C PRO A 78 -0.76 14.67 -6.41
N GLY A 79 -1.20 15.92 -6.20
CA GLY A 79 -2.28 16.27 -5.28
C GLY A 79 -1.84 16.53 -3.83
N CYS A 80 -0.53 16.59 -3.57
CA CYS A 80 0.06 16.95 -2.28
C CYS A 80 0.90 18.23 -2.34
N ASP A 81 0.67 19.09 -3.34
CA ASP A 81 1.43 20.32 -3.59
C ASP A 81 1.43 21.28 -2.38
N ASP A 82 0.32 21.32 -1.63
CA ASP A 82 0.13 22.18 -0.45
C ASP A 82 0.57 21.52 0.87
N ALA A 83 1.30 20.40 0.82
CA ALA A 83 1.85 19.79 2.02
C ALA A 83 2.71 20.83 2.77
N SER A 84 2.53 20.88 4.09
CA SER A 84 3.24 21.77 5.02
C SER A 84 3.51 21.02 6.33
N LEU A 85 4.59 21.37 7.01
CA LEU A 85 4.82 20.93 8.38
C LEU A 85 3.93 21.78 9.29
N GLN A 86 3.02 21.15 10.03
CA GLN A 86 2.33 21.81 11.14
C GLN A 86 3.21 21.72 12.39
N ASP A 87 3.41 22.86 13.05
CA ASP A 87 4.15 23.00 14.31
C ASP A 87 3.44 22.32 15.50
#